data_AF-A0A1X1B890-F1
#
_entry.id   AF-A0A1X1B890-F1
#
_cell.length_a   1.000
_cell.length_b   1.000
_cell.length_c   1.000
_cell.angle_alpha   90.00
_cell.angle_beta   90.00
_cell.angle_gamma   90.00
#
_symmetry.space_group_name_H-M   'P 1'
#
loop_
_entity.id
_entity.type
_entity.pdbx_description
1 polymer ?
#
loop_
_entity_poly.entity_id
_entity_poly.type
_entity_poly.pdbx_seq_one_letter_code
_entity_poly.pdbx_strand_id
1 'polypeptide(L)'
;MTEQETVREIVERVWRTEIGLDDLNPAEQQNFLNREAQRIEDLIEDQIPGQGPLVEQYRRENQQAPDYTTTVRLINMARLQASEQILAEELFSKVPSPVVDFEPAGTLEELAQERNEQDQALRAANRHDRDRWMRALHRSEPTPDIEELVAQLWPNRTAWFRVSAQYLMQARSEDNEPIPTGLHDPLLAQFTNQVEQELRAKGRVRDADNVR
;
A
#
# COMPACT_ATOMS: atom_id res chain seq x y z
N MET A 1 -1.98 -16.94 -22.17
CA MET A 1 -2.66 -15.90 -21.39
C MET A 1 -2.85 -16.49 -20.00
N THR A 2 -1.92 -16.22 -19.10
CA THR A 2 -2.02 -16.58 -17.68
C THR A 2 -2.09 -15.26 -16.94
N GLU A 3 -3.31 -14.83 -16.58
CA GLU A 3 -3.50 -13.70 -15.66
C GLU A 3 -2.68 -13.96 -14.39
N GLN A 4 -1.83 -13.02 -14.00
CA GLN A 4 -1.18 -13.11 -12.69
C GLN A 4 -2.21 -12.94 -11.58
N GLU A 5 -2.21 -13.91 -10.67
CA GLU A 5 -3.11 -13.97 -9.52
C GLU A 5 -2.83 -12.83 -8.53
N THR A 6 -3.87 -12.13 -8.11
CA THR A 6 -3.89 -11.20 -6.96
C THR A 6 -3.54 -11.91 -5.66
N VAL A 7 -3.15 -11.16 -4.61
CA VAL A 7 -2.89 -11.73 -3.27
C VAL A 7 -4.09 -12.56 -2.80
N ARG A 8 -5.30 -12.05 -3.04
CA ARG A 8 -6.54 -12.78 -2.77
C ARG A 8 -6.64 -14.10 -3.53
N GLU A 9 -6.37 -14.11 -4.84
CA GLU A 9 -6.41 -15.32 -5.67
C GLU A 9 -5.34 -16.33 -5.24
N ILE A 10 -4.13 -15.87 -4.90
CA ILE A 10 -3.04 -16.72 -4.39
C ILE A 10 -3.46 -17.35 -3.05
N VAL A 11 -3.98 -16.57 -2.10
CA VAL A 11 -4.46 -17.05 -0.80
C VAL A 11 -5.58 -18.06 -1.00
N GLU A 12 -6.57 -17.74 -1.84
CA GLU A 12 -7.68 -18.62 -2.15
C GLU A 12 -7.23 -19.94 -2.76
N ARG A 13 -6.35 -19.89 -3.78
CA ARG A 13 -5.80 -21.09 -4.41
C ARG A 13 -5.03 -21.93 -3.40
N VAL A 14 -4.04 -21.35 -2.70
CA VAL A 14 -3.17 -22.10 -1.79
C VAL A 14 -3.97 -22.76 -0.66
N TRP A 15 -4.94 -22.06 -0.08
CA TRP A 15 -5.80 -22.66 0.95
C TRP A 15 -6.71 -23.76 0.42
N ARG A 16 -7.23 -23.62 -0.80
CA ARG A 16 -8.12 -24.63 -1.39
C ARG A 16 -7.38 -25.83 -1.98
N THR A 17 -6.16 -25.67 -2.48
CA THR A 17 -5.41 -26.74 -3.16
C THR A 17 -4.35 -27.39 -2.29
N GLU A 18 -3.61 -26.61 -1.50
CA GLU A 18 -2.43 -27.10 -0.78
C GLU A 18 -2.65 -27.30 0.71
N ILE A 19 -3.38 -26.39 1.38
CA ILE A 19 -3.54 -26.42 2.86
C ILE A 19 -4.80 -27.18 3.30
N GLY A 20 -5.93 -26.95 2.62
CA GLY A 20 -7.24 -27.52 2.98
C GLY A 20 -8.08 -26.61 3.88
N LEU A 21 -9.42 -26.69 3.73
CA LEU A 21 -10.42 -25.86 4.45
C LEU A 21 -11.56 -26.72 5.05
N ASP A 22 -11.30 -28.00 5.28
CA ASP A 22 -12.31 -29.05 5.41
C ASP A 22 -13.21 -28.91 6.65
N ASP A 23 -12.77 -28.13 7.65
CA ASP A 23 -13.48 -27.93 8.92
C ASP A 23 -14.54 -26.80 8.87
N LEU A 24 -14.62 -26.04 7.77
CA LEU A 24 -15.46 -24.84 7.65
C LEU A 24 -16.59 -24.99 6.63
N ASN A 25 -17.74 -24.37 6.89
CA ASN A 25 -18.82 -24.31 5.90
C ASN A 25 -18.50 -23.30 4.77
N PRO A 26 -19.17 -23.35 3.59
CA PRO A 26 -18.81 -22.51 2.45
C PRO A 26 -18.81 -21.00 2.72
N ALA A 27 -19.73 -20.51 3.55
CA ALA A 27 -19.79 -19.09 3.91
C ALA A 27 -18.65 -18.70 4.87
N GLU A 28 -18.32 -19.58 5.82
CA GLU A 28 -17.19 -19.41 6.74
C GLU A 28 -15.85 -19.50 6.02
N GLN A 29 -15.71 -20.37 5.02
CA GLN A 29 -14.55 -20.46 4.14
C GLN A 29 -14.31 -19.13 3.42
N GLN A 30 -15.33 -18.57 2.77
CA GLN A 30 -15.17 -17.30 2.05
C GLN A 30 -14.82 -16.15 3.01
N ASN A 31 -15.45 -16.10 4.19
CA ASN A 31 -15.15 -15.10 5.20
C ASN A 31 -13.74 -15.25 5.80
N PHE A 32 -13.24 -16.48 5.90
CA PHE A 32 -11.87 -16.76 6.30
C PHE A 32 -10.89 -16.28 5.22
N LEU A 33 -11.08 -16.71 3.97
CA LEU A 33 -10.22 -16.33 2.85
C LEU A 33 -10.13 -14.82 2.65
N ASN A 34 -11.27 -14.11 2.73
CA ASN A 34 -11.28 -12.65 2.61
C ASN A 34 -10.50 -11.97 3.74
N ARG A 35 -10.63 -12.47 4.98
CA ARG A 35 -9.90 -11.91 6.12
C ARG A 35 -8.40 -12.20 6.03
N GLU A 36 -8.04 -13.40 5.60
CA GLU A 36 -6.64 -13.79 5.47
C GLU A 36 -5.94 -13.05 4.33
N ALA A 37 -6.63 -12.88 3.18
CA ALA A 37 -6.15 -12.04 2.09
C ALA A 37 -5.93 -10.59 2.54
N GLN A 38 -6.92 -10.01 3.22
CA GLN A 38 -6.78 -8.64 3.75
C GLN A 38 -5.61 -8.53 4.74
N ARG A 39 -5.46 -9.50 5.65
CA ARG A 39 -4.36 -9.52 6.63
C ARG A 39 -2.99 -9.54 5.93
N ILE A 40 -2.83 -10.36 4.90
CA ILE A 40 -1.58 -10.44 4.14
C ILE A 40 -1.33 -9.15 3.35
N GLU A 41 -2.36 -8.55 2.76
CA GLU A 41 -2.26 -7.25 2.10
C GLU A 41 -1.82 -6.15 3.09
N ASP A 42 -2.39 -6.11 4.29
CA ASP A 42 -2.02 -5.15 5.34
C ASP A 42 -0.55 -5.33 5.76
N LEU A 43 -0.06 -6.57 5.88
CA LEU A 43 1.36 -6.86 6.17
C LEU A 43 2.31 -6.40 5.06
N ILE A 44 1.91 -6.58 3.79
CA ILE A 44 2.66 -6.07 2.64
C ILE A 44 2.72 -4.54 2.69
N GLU A 45 1.60 -3.88 2.99
CA GLU A 45 1.56 -2.41 3.15
C GLU A 45 2.48 -1.94 4.29
N ASP A 46 2.48 -2.63 5.43
CA ASP A 46 3.31 -2.27 6.58
C ASP A 46 4.82 -2.37 6.30
N GLN A 47 5.22 -3.30 5.42
CA GLN A 47 6.60 -3.52 4.99
C GLN A 47 7.13 -2.43 4.05
N ILE A 48 6.26 -1.58 3.49
CA ILE A 48 6.62 -0.54 2.52
C ILE A 48 6.44 0.85 3.17
N PRO A 49 7.41 1.29 4.00
CA PRO A 49 7.28 2.54 4.73
C PRO A 49 7.32 3.79 3.88
N GLY A 50 6.49 4.77 4.25
CA GLY A 50 6.50 6.10 3.65
C GLY A 50 6.23 6.04 2.15
N GLN A 51 7.09 6.67 1.36
CA GLN A 51 7.01 6.64 -0.11
C GLN A 51 7.68 5.39 -0.72
N GLY A 52 8.04 4.41 0.10
CA GLY A 52 8.68 3.17 -0.29
C GLY A 52 10.21 3.19 -0.10
N PRO A 53 10.80 2.10 0.39
CA PRO A 53 12.24 2.03 0.71
C PRO A 53 13.13 2.24 -0.52
N LEU A 54 12.64 1.88 -1.71
CA LEU A 54 13.37 2.04 -2.97
C LEU A 54 13.37 3.49 -3.48
N VAL A 55 12.33 4.28 -3.19
CA VAL A 55 12.32 5.72 -3.49
C VAL A 55 13.34 6.46 -2.61
N GLU A 56 13.40 6.11 -1.32
CA GLU A 56 14.41 6.64 -0.38
C GLU A 56 15.83 6.21 -0.75
N GLN A 57 16.01 4.98 -1.23
CA GLN A 57 17.30 4.52 -1.76
C GLN A 57 17.69 5.35 -2.99
N TYR A 58 16.79 5.53 -3.95
CA TYR A 58 17.05 6.32 -5.16
C TYR A 58 17.48 7.75 -4.82
N ARG A 59 16.80 8.42 -3.89
CA ARG A 59 17.15 9.76 -3.43
C ARG A 59 18.56 9.85 -2.88
N ARG A 60 18.96 8.87 -2.06
CA ARG A 60 20.31 8.82 -1.45
C ARG A 60 21.39 8.64 -2.50
N GLU A 61 21.11 7.82 -3.51
CA GLU A 61 22.07 7.52 -4.58
C GLU A 61 22.20 8.66 -5.60
N ASN A 62 21.08 9.31 -5.96
CA ASN A 62 21.03 10.30 -7.05
C ASN A 62 21.03 11.76 -6.57
N GLN A 63 20.91 12.00 -5.25
CA GLN A 63 20.79 13.33 -4.63
C GLN A 63 19.64 14.19 -5.19
N GLN A 64 18.67 13.54 -5.84
CA GLN A 64 17.49 14.15 -6.44
C GLN A 64 16.30 13.22 -6.24
N ALA A 65 15.10 13.80 -6.07
CA ALA A 65 13.87 13.02 -6.04
C ALA A 65 13.57 12.42 -7.42
N PRO A 66 13.09 11.16 -7.49
CA PRO A 66 12.63 10.60 -8.75
C PRO A 66 11.44 11.40 -9.27
N ASP A 67 11.29 11.48 -10.59
CA ASP A 67 10.07 11.99 -11.19
C ASP A 67 8.89 11.04 -10.91
N TYR A 68 7.67 11.53 -11.12
CA TYR A 68 6.44 10.79 -10.81
C TYR A 68 6.43 9.38 -11.42
N THR A 69 6.82 9.23 -12.69
CA THR A 69 6.84 7.93 -13.38
C THR A 69 7.84 6.98 -12.74
N THR A 70 9.01 7.48 -12.34
CA THR A 70 10.04 6.69 -11.67
C THR A 70 9.61 6.31 -10.26
N THR A 71 8.97 7.22 -9.52
CA THR A 71 8.41 6.96 -8.18
C THR A 71 7.43 5.78 -8.21
N VAL A 72 6.45 5.81 -9.12
CA VAL A 72 5.46 4.73 -9.28
C VAL A 72 6.14 3.39 -9.55
N ARG A 73 7.15 3.36 -10.43
CA ARG A 73 7.91 2.14 -10.73
C ARG A 73 8.62 1.59 -9.49
N LEU A 74 9.28 2.46 -8.73
CA LEU A 74 10.03 2.06 -7.53
C LEU A 74 9.10 1.56 -6.42
N ILE A 75 7.92 2.16 -6.25
CA ILE A 75 6.91 1.70 -5.30
C ILE A 75 6.38 0.31 -5.69
N ASN A 76 6.04 0.10 -6.96
CA ASN A 76 5.57 -1.20 -7.44
C ASN A 76 6.63 -2.30 -7.28
N MET A 77 7.90 -1.97 -7.51
CA MET A 77 9.01 -2.91 -7.29
C MET A 77 9.17 -3.25 -5.80
N ALA A 78 9.11 -2.26 -4.91
CA ALA A 78 9.17 -2.48 -3.46
C ALA A 78 8.01 -3.36 -2.99
N ARG A 79 6.84 -3.18 -3.62
CA ARG A 79 5.64 -3.95 -3.32
C ARG A 79 5.70 -5.38 -3.79
N LEU A 80 6.29 -5.64 -4.96
CA LEU A 80 6.54 -6.99 -5.42
C LEU A 80 7.47 -7.72 -4.46
N GLN A 81 8.59 -7.10 -4.05
CA GLN A 81 9.54 -7.67 -3.09
C GLN A 81 8.89 -7.96 -1.73
N ALA A 82 8.09 -7.01 -1.22
CA ALA A 82 7.36 -7.22 0.02
C ALA A 82 6.31 -8.34 -0.11
N SER A 83 5.61 -8.41 -1.25
CA SER A 83 4.64 -9.47 -1.51
C SER A 83 5.31 -10.85 -1.51
N GLU A 84 6.42 -11.00 -2.22
CA GLU A 84 7.18 -12.26 -2.28
C GLU A 84 7.63 -12.69 -0.88
N GLN A 85 8.20 -11.76 -0.11
CA GLN A 85 8.67 -12.05 1.24
C GLN A 85 7.50 -12.45 2.18
N ILE A 86 6.45 -11.63 2.25
CA ILE A 86 5.33 -11.88 3.17
C ILE A 86 4.56 -13.14 2.76
N LEU A 87 4.32 -13.38 1.46
CA LEU A 87 3.66 -14.62 1.02
C LEU A 87 4.51 -15.86 1.35
N ALA A 88 5.84 -15.78 1.21
CA ALA A 88 6.73 -16.87 1.61
C ALA A 88 6.64 -17.16 3.12
N GLU A 89 6.68 -16.11 3.94
CA GLU A 89 6.66 -16.21 5.41
C GLU A 89 5.28 -16.61 5.95
N GLU A 90 4.20 -16.03 5.46
CA GLU A 90 2.86 -16.13 6.05
C GLU A 90 1.97 -17.18 5.39
N LEU A 91 2.15 -17.46 4.10
CA LEU A 91 1.27 -18.37 3.36
C LEU A 91 2.00 -19.66 2.97
N PHE A 92 3.09 -19.56 2.22
CA PHE A 92 3.79 -20.74 1.70
C PHE A 92 4.49 -21.55 2.79
N SER A 93 4.87 -20.93 3.92
CA SER A 93 5.38 -21.66 5.09
C SER A 93 4.37 -22.64 5.70
N LYS A 94 3.07 -22.45 5.44
CA LYS A 94 1.96 -23.29 5.95
C LYS A 94 1.61 -24.43 4.99
N VAL A 95 2.13 -24.41 3.77
CA VAL A 95 1.91 -25.47 2.79
C VAL A 95 2.61 -26.75 3.27
N PRO A 96 1.88 -27.86 3.46
CA PRO A 96 2.50 -29.16 3.69
C PRO A 96 3.35 -29.51 2.47
N SER A 97 4.67 -29.66 2.62
CA SER A 97 5.56 -29.93 1.46
C SER A 97 5.11 -31.18 0.69
N PRO A 98 4.91 -31.03 -0.62
CA PRO A 98 5.90 -31.58 -1.53
C PRO A 98 6.46 -30.53 -2.51
N VAL A 99 7.70 -30.79 -2.92
CA VAL A 99 8.49 -29.96 -3.84
C VAL A 99 7.77 -29.83 -5.18
N VAL A 100 7.42 -28.60 -5.57
CA VAL A 100 6.99 -28.28 -6.94
C VAL A 100 7.90 -27.16 -7.45
N ASP A 101 8.62 -27.43 -8.53
CA ASP A 101 9.47 -26.45 -9.21
C ASP A 101 8.59 -25.32 -9.76
N PHE A 102 8.76 -24.11 -9.21
CA PHE A 102 8.08 -22.90 -9.66
C PHE A 102 8.87 -22.32 -10.83
N GLU A 103 8.34 -22.44 -12.06
CA GLU A 103 8.86 -21.69 -13.19
C GLU A 103 8.07 -20.37 -13.32
N PRO A 104 8.71 -19.19 -13.23
CA PRO A 104 8.00 -17.91 -13.36
C PRO A 104 7.39 -17.77 -14.77
N ALA A 105 6.11 -17.40 -14.84
CA ALA A 105 5.32 -17.34 -16.08
C ALA A 105 5.72 -16.20 -17.06
N GLY A 106 6.80 -15.46 -16.79
CA GLY A 106 7.26 -14.33 -17.59
C GLY A 106 8.52 -13.69 -17.01
N THR A 107 9.08 -12.72 -17.73
CA THR A 107 10.21 -11.93 -17.24
C THR A 107 9.74 -10.91 -16.18
N LEU A 108 10.65 -10.51 -15.27
CA LEU A 108 10.33 -9.56 -14.18
C LEU A 108 9.68 -8.25 -14.69
N GLU A 109 10.11 -7.77 -15.86
CA GLU A 109 9.62 -6.52 -16.46
C GLU A 109 8.18 -6.65 -16.99
N GLU A 110 7.83 -7.80 -17.56
CA GLU A 110 6.46 -8.09 -18.01
C GLU A 110 5.49 -8.19 -16.83
N LEU A 111 5.89 -8.88 -15.76
CA LEU A 111 5.07 -9.01 -14.55
C LEU A 111 4.86 -7.66 -13.85
N ALA A 112 5.87 -6.79 -13.84
CA ALA A 112 5.75 -5.45 -13.28
C ALA A 112 4.78 -4.57 -14.09
N GLN A 113 4.73 -4.72 -15.40
CA GLN A 113 3.80 -3.99 -16.26
C GLN A 113 2.35 -4.43 -16.04
N GLU A 114 2.08 -5.74 -16.04
CA GLU A 114 0.74 -6.29 -15.79
C GLU A 114 0.20 -5.84 -14.43
N ARG A 115 1.03 -5.90 -13.38
CA ARG A 115 0.64 -5.43 -12.04
C ARG A 115 0.30 -3.95 -12.02
N ASN A 116 1.03 -3.11 -12.76
CA ASN A 116 0.72 -1.68 -12.87
C ASN A 116 -0.65 -1.43 -13.54
N GLU A 117 -1.03 -2.22 -14.54
CA GLU A 117 -2.35 -2.12 -15.19
C GLU A 117 -3.49 -2.52 -14.22
N GLN A 118 -3.30 -3.61 -13.46
CA GLN A 118 -4.27 -4.04 -12.43
C GLN A 118 -4.43 -2.99 -11.31
N ASP A 119 -3.32 -2.46 -10.80
CA ASP A 119 -3.32 -1.42 -9.76
C ASP A 119 -3.97 -0.12 -10.29
N GLN A 120 -3.83 0.21 -11.58
CA GLN A 120 -4.55 1.32 -12.19
C GLN A 120 -6.07 1.09 -12.24
N ALA A 121 -6.50 -0.13 -12.58
CA ALA A 121 -7.92 -0.48 -12.63
C ALA A 121 -8.57 -0.41 -11.23
N LEU A 122 -7.88 -0.92 -10.20
CA LEU A 122 -8.32 -0.85 -8.80
C LEU A 122 -8.47 0.58 -8.31
N ARG A 123 -7.49 1.46 -8.59
CA ARG A 123 -7.58 2.89 -8.26
C ARG A 123 -8.72 3.58 -8.99
N ALA A 124 -8.94 3.28 -10.26
CA ALA A 124 -10.05 3.83 -11.03
C ALA A 124 -11.41 3.41 -10.44
N ALA A 125 -11.56 2.14 -10.07
CA ALA A 125 -12.78 1.60 -9.47
C ALA A 125 -13.10 2.23 -8.11
N ASN A 126 -12.07 2.58 -7.32
CA ASN A 126 -12.21 3.14 -5.97
C ASN A 126 -12.10 4.67 -5.92
N ARG A 127 -12.12 5.37 -7.07
CA ARG A 127 -11.93 6.83 -7.13
C ARG A 127 -12.92 7.61 -6.26
N HIS A 128 -14.17 7.14 -6.15
CA HIS A 128 -15.22 7.81 -5.38
C HIS A 128 -15.25 7.45 -3.89
N ASP A 129 -14.39 6.52 -3.45
CA ASP A 129 -14.24 6.23 -2.03
C ASP A 129 -13.48 7.39 -1.37
N ARG A 130 -14.13 8.06 -0.43
CA ARG A 130 -13.56 9.18 0.33
C ARG A 130 -12.39 8.74 1.21
N ASP A 131 -12.41 7.48 1.61
CA ASP A 131 -11.45 6.87 2.53
C ASP A 131 -10.35 6.10 1.77
N ARG A 132 -10.32 6.20 0.43
CA ARG A 132 -9.33 5.55 -0.45
C ARG A 132 -7.89 5.84 -0.07
N TRP A 133 -7.63 7.04 0.45
CA TRP A 133 -6.29 7.47 0.88
C TRP A 133 -5.67 6.57 1.96
N MET A 134 -6.50 5.87 2.74
CA MET A 134 -6.06 4.95 3.79
C MET A 134 -5.56 3.60 3.26
N ARG A 135 -5.88 3.27 2.00
CA ARG A 135 -5.56 1.98 1.35
C ARG A 135 -4.57 2.18 0.21
N ALA A 136 -3.42 1.54 0.26
CA ALA A 136 -2.35 1.79 -0.71
C ALA A 136 -2.76 1.45 -2.15
N LEU A 137 -3.56 0.41 -2.31
CA LEU A 137 -4.10 -0.01 -3.60
C LEU A 137 -5.10 0.93 -4.23
N HIS A 138 -5.76 1.78 -3.44
CA HIS A 138 -6.89 2.58 -3.90
C HIS A 138 -6.52 4.04 -4.11
N ARG A 139 -5.38 4.47 -3.58
CA ARG A 139 -4.90 5.86 -3.63
C ARG A 139 -3.99 6.12 -4.82
N SER A 140 -4.03 7.34 -5.32
CA SER A 140 -3.06 7.88 -6.28
C SER A 140 -1.79 8.33 -5.57
N GLU A 141 -0.67 8.35 -6.31
CA GLU A 141 0.56 8.92 -5.77
C GLU A 141 0.44 10.44 -5.64
N PRO A 142 0.97 11.03 -4.55
CA PRO A 142 0.95 12.46 -4.35
C PRO A 142 1.77 13.18 -5.42
N THR A 143 1.31 14.35 -5.85
CA THR A 143 2.12 15.20 -6.73
C THR A 143 3.28 15.85 -5.96
N PRO A 144 4.37 16.25 -6.63
CA PRO A 144 5.48 16.96 -5.99
C PRO A 144 5.04 18.20 -5.19
N ASP A 145 4.05 18.93 -5.69
CA ASP A 145 3.51 20.12 -5.01
C ASP A 145 2.82 19.75 -3.68
N ILE A 146 2.07 18.65 -3.65
CA ILE A 146 1.46 18.13 -2.41
C ILE A 146 2.52 17.63 -1.44
N GLU A 147 3.56 16.95 -1.96
CA GLU A 147 4.68 16.51 -1.12
C GLU A 147 5.39 17.67 -0.44
N GLU A 148 5.70 18.73 -1.20
CA GLU A 148 6.36 19.93 -0.68
C GLU A 148 5.47 20.66 0.33
N LEU A 149 4.19 20.82 0.02
CA LEU A 149 3.23 21.48 0.91
C LEU A 149 3.12 20.73 2.25
N VAL A 150 3.03 19.41 2.24
CA VAL A 150 3.02 18.62 3.48
C VAL A 150 4.31 18.78 4.26
N ALA A 151 5.47 18.83 3.59
CA ALA A 151 6.75 19.04 4.24
C ALA A 151 6.81 20.40 4.96
N GLN A 152 6.18 21.43 4.40
CA GLN A 152 6.07 22.76 4.99
C GLN A 152 5.06 22.81 6.15
N LEU A 153 3.93 22.09 6.04
CA LEU A 153 2.86 22.10 7.04
C LEU A 153 3.18 21.28 8.29
N TRP A 154 3.92 20.18 8.14
CA TRP A 154 4.27 19.27 9.24
C TRP A 154 5.77 18.92 9.29
N PRO A 155 6.67 19.91 9.40
CA PRO A 155 8.12 19.68 9.29
C PRO A 155 8.67 18.76 10.39
N ASN A 156 8.06 18.79 11.58
CA ASN A 156 8.51 18.05 12.76
C ASN A 156 7.81 16.70 12.94
N ARG A 157 6.92 16.30 12.02
CA ARG A 157 6.21 15.02 12.12
C ARG A 157 7.02 13.88 11.50
N THR A 158 6.70 12.65 11.90
CA THR A 158 7.38 11.46 11.38
C THR A 158 7.15 11.31 9.88
N ALA A 159 7.99 10.49 9.23
CA ALA A 159 7.84 10.21 7.80
C ALA A 159 6.46 9.57 7.51
N TRP A 160 6.02 8.63 8.35
CA TRP A 160 4.72 7.99 8.24
C TRP A 160 3.56 8.97 8.32
N PHE A 161 3.60 9.90 9.28
CA PHE A 161 2.59 10.95 9.38
C PHE A 161 2.53 11.79 8.10
N ARG A 162 3.69 12.26 7.62
CA ARG A 162 3.75 13.10 6.42
C ARG A 162 3.23 12.35 5.20
N VAL A 163 3.56 11.08 5.04
CA VAL A 163 3.06 10.27 3.93
C VAL A 163 1.54 10.07 4.01
N SER A 164 0.99 9.71 5.17
CA SER A 164 -0.47 9.63 5.33
C SER A 164 -1.15 10.98 5.03
N ALA A 165 -0.55 12.09 5.45
CA ALA A 165 -1.04 13.43 5.13
C ALA A 165 -0.97 13.76 3.62
N GLN A 166 0.09 13.35 2.93
CA GLN A 166 0.24 13.51 1.47
C GLN A 166 -0.89 12.80 0.73
N TYR A 167 -1.18 11.53 1.07
CA TYR A 167 -2.25 10.78 0.43
C TYR A 167 -3.65 11.34 0.75
N LEU A 168 -3.88 11.80 1.98
CA LEU A 168 -5.13 12.49 2.32
C LEU A 168 -5.29 13.78 1.51
N MET A 169 -4.25 14.60 1.41
CA MET A 169 -4.28 15.85 0.63
C MET A 169 -4.43 15.60 -0.87
N GLN A 170 -3.76 14.58 -1.41
CA GLN A 170 -3.90 14.18 -2.80
C GLN A 170 -5.35 13.78 -3.12
N ALA A 171 -5.95 12.91 -2.31
CA ALA A 171 -7.34 12.47 -2.52
C ALA A 171 -8.33 13.65 -2.46
N ARG A 172 -8.16 14.55 -1.48
CA ARG A 172 -8.99 15.76 -1.35
C ARG A 172 -8.82 16.71 -2.52
N SER A 173 -7.60 16.91 -2.99
CA SER A 173 -7.30 17.76 -4.14
C SER A 173 -7.95 17.23 -5.42
N GLU A 174 -7.92 15.91 -5.65
CA GLU A 174 -8.57 15.28 -6.80
C GLU A 174 -10.09 15.44 -6.79
N ASP A 175 -10.67 15.43 -5.59
CA ASP A 175 -12.10 15.59 -5.36
C ASP A 175 -12.52 17.08 -5.41
N ASN A 176 -11.59 18.00 -5.70
CA ASN A 176 -11.77 19.46 -5.63
C ASN A 176 -12.24 19.95 -4.25
N GLU A 177 -11.88 19.22 -3.20
CA GLU A 177 -12.12 19.61 -1.82
C GLU A 177 -11.00 20.51 -1.30
N PRO A 178 -11.29 21.42 -0.35
CA PRO A 178 -10.28 22.32 0.18
C PRO A 178 -9.21 21.55 0.97
N ILE A 179 -7.95 21.92 0.73
CA ILE A 179 -6.77 21.41 1.42
C ILE A 179 -6.10 22.55 2.21
N PRO A 180 -5.43 22.26 3.35
CA PRO A 180 -4.72 23.30 4.09
C PRO A 180 -3.60 23.89 3.24
N THR A 181 -3.52 25.22 3.19
CA THR A 181 -2.53 25.94 2.36
C THR A 181 -1.42 26.61 3.17
N GLY A 182 -1.53 26.64 4.49
CA GLY A 182 -0.52 27.23 5.37
C GLY A 182 -0.68 26.86 6.84
N LEU A 183 0.32 27.21 7.65
CA LEU A 183 0.39 26.85 9.07
C LEU A 183 -0.74 27.44 9.93
N HIS A 184 -1.38 28.51 9.47
CA HIS A 184 -2.48 29.19 10.15
C HIS A 184 -3.85 28.80 9.59
N ASP A 185 -3.90 27.87 8.63
CA ASP A 185 -5.14 27.41 8.01
C ASP A 185 -5.97 26.59 9.03
N PRO A 186 -7.26 26.91 9.23
CA PRO A 186 -8.11 26.16 10.15
C PRO A 186 -8.25 24.67 9.77
N LEU A 187 -8.09 24.31 8.50
CA LEU A 187 -8.17 22.92 8.05
C LEU A 187 -6.98 22.08 8.52
N LEU A 188 -5.86 22.71 8.87
CA LEU A 188 -4.64 22.01 9.27
C LEU A 188 -4.88 21.10 10.49
N ALA A 189 -5.61 21.59 11.48
CA ALA A 189 -5.96 20.82 12.68
C ALA A 189 -6.88 19.63 12.35
N GLN A 190 -7.82 19.82 11.41
CA GLN A 190 -8.71 18.75 10.97
C GLN A 190 -7.93 17.62 10.28
N PHE A 191 -7.07 17.97 9.32
CA PHE A 191 -6.24 16.99 8.61
C PHE A 191 -5.30 16.27 9.57
N THR A 192 -4.70 17.01 10.50
CA THR A 192 -3.85 16.41 11.54
C THR A 192 -4.61 15.34 12.32
N ASN A 193 -5.81 15.66 12.82
CA ASN A 193 -6.60 14.70 13.59
C ASN A 193 -7.01 13.46 12.76
N GLN A 194 -7.33 13.62 11.47
CA GLN A 194 -7.67 12.48 10.60
C GLN A 194 -6.49 11.54 10.41
N VAL A 195 -5.31 12.08 10.14
CA VAL A 195 -4.07 11.30 9.99
C VAL A 195 -3.69 10.61 11.29
N GLU A 196 -3.75 11.31 12.44
CA GLU A 196 -3.43 10.69 13.73
C GLU A 196 -4.40 9.56 14.09
N GLN A 197 -5.70 9.70 13.77
CA GLN A 197 -6.68 8.64 14.01
C GLN A 197 -6.40 7.40 13.17
N GLU A 198 -6.07 7.58 11.89
CA GLU A 198 -5.71 6.49 10.99
C GLU A 198 -4.45 5.76 11.46
N LEU A 199 -3.40 6.50 11.82
CA LEU A 199 -2.18 5.90 12.35
C LEU A 199 -2.43 5.15 13.67
N ARG A 200 -3.25 5.69 14.58
CA ARG A 200 -3.64 4.98 15.81
C ARG A 200 -4.45 3.72 15.49
N ALA A 201 -5.37 3.77 14.53
CA ALA A 201 -6.15 2.61 14.11
C ALA A 201 -5.25 1.50 13.53
N LYS A 202 -4.16 1.86 12.84
CA LYS A 202 -3.12 0.94 12.36
C LYS A 202 -2.10 0.54 13.44
N GLY A 203 -2.32 0.88 14.70
CA GLY A 203 -1.39 0.56 15.80
C GLY A 203 -0.09 1.39 15.81
N ARG A 204 0.06 2.37 14.91
CA ARG A 204 1.22 3.27 14.77
C ARG A 204 1.12 4.47 15.71
N VAL A 205 0.86 4.22 16.98
CA VAL A 205 0.64 5.27 18.00
C VAL A 205 1.84 6.22 18.09
N ARG A 206 3.07 5.70 17.93
CA ARG A 206 4.30 6.51 17.95
C ARG A 206 4.40 7.50 16.78
N ASP A 207 3.83 7.17 15.64
CA ASP A 207 3.80 8.04 14.46
C ASP A 207 2.65 9.04 14.52
N ALA A 208 1.55 8.67 15.19
CA ALA A 208 0.41 9.55 15.45
C ALA A 208 0.77 10.67 16.45
N ASP A 209 1.53 10.33 17.49
CA ASP A 209 1.88 11.30 18.52
C ASP A 209 3.06 12.18 18.09
N ASN A 210 3.02 13.46 18.49
CA ASN A 210 4.05 14.42 18.14
C ASN A 210 5.36 14.00 18.80
N VAL A 211 6.38 13.66 18.02
CA VAL A 211 7.73 13.42 18.55
C VAL A 211 8.25 14.76 19.07
N ARG A 212 8.30 14.88 20.40
CA ARG A 212 8.91 16.03 21.09
C ARG A 212 10.42 16.02 20.92
#